data_AF-A0AAN0YKM5-F1
#
_entry.id   AF-A0AAN0YKM5-F1
#
_cell.length_a   1.000
_cell.length_b   1.000
_cell.length_c   1.000
_cell.angle_alpha   90.00
_cell.angle_beta   90.00
_cell.angle_gamma   90.00
#
_symmetry.space_group_name_H-M   'P 1'
#
loop_
_entity.id
_entity.type
_entity.pdbx_description
1 polymer ?
#
loop_
_entity_poly.entity_id
_entity_poly.type
_entity_poly.pdbx_seq_one_letter_code
_entity_poly.pdbx_strand_id
1 'polypeptide(L)'
;MLNFAIQKLKPSEPVRYLFSVIVILMSFGAFLLPLGSIAQQEEREVEPVEEVSNSPSRYTFKVKLTELDDLKVKEGNTVKINQVIADRPQERDRLLMEKQRLELAIARLETLKVTPPLAPRAVPMTPELPPVSYEIHKANIAQATTKLELAKLAIADQKSLIEEIAQLNEPLLVTHEKAKLETLKIDQQTAELELNKVIAALKDAQAQRQHQEYLSSLAITERIERANANALAYQQQLQEFENQQRSRAYQLSDLNTKLADVESRLAQVSTIRSPYPGTVRRIRWLEQSEGTINAEITLRLGDPDPMPDRE
;
A
#
# COMPACT_ATOMS: atom_id res chain seq x y z
N MET A 1 -26.96 46.05 18.71
CA MET A 1 -26.13 45.77 19.90
C MET A 1 -26.56 44.42 20.47
N LEU A 2 -25.72 43.40 20.37
CA LEU A 2 -25.53 42.39 21.41
C LEU A 2 -24.35 41.50 20.97
N ASN A 3 -23.24 41.66 21.69
CA ASN A 3 -22.00 40.92 21.55
C ASN A 3 -22.16 39.53 22.16
N PHE A 4 -21.71 38.49 21.45
CA PHE A 4 -21.28 37.25 22.09
C PHE A 4 -19.85 36.93 21.65
N ALA A 5 -18.96 37.05 22.62
CA ALA A 5 -17.54 36.76 22.53
C ALA A 5 -17.32 35.24 22.55
N ILE A 6 -16.63 34.72 21.55
CA ILE A 6 -16.10 33.35 21.56
C ILE A 6 -14.63 33.42 21.94
N GLN A 7 -14.33 32.93 23.15
CA GLN A 7 -12.99 32.65 23.63
C GLN A 7 -12.32 31.59 22.73
N LYS A 8 -11.18 31.93 22.13
CA LYS A 8 -10.29 30.95 21.49
C LYS A 8 -9.21 30.50 22.49
N LEU A 9 -9.15 29.19 22.69
CA LEU A 9 -8.15 28.49 23.48
C LEU A 9 -6.72 28.66 22.90
N LYS A 10 -5.75 28.65 23.81
CA LYS A 10 -4.29 28.60 23.56
C LYS A 10 -3.89 27.39 22.72
N PRO A 11 -2.94 27.52 21.77
CA PRO A 11 -2.17 26.40 21.26
C PRO A 11 -0.86 26.21 22.05
N SER A 12 -0.64 24.95 22.45
CA SER A 12 0.58 24.38 23.04
C SER A 12 1.68 24.13 22.00
N GLU A 13 2.92 24.36 22.44
CA GLU A 13 4.27 23.93 21.99
C GLU A 13 4.49 23.11 20.70
N PRO A 14 5.60 23.38 19.97
CA PRO A 14 6.19 22.43 19.01
C PRO A 14 7.38 21.64 19.60
N VAL A 15 7.26 20.31 19.60
CA VAL A 15 8.36 19.35 19.85
C VAL A 15 9.27 19.30 18.62
N ARG A 16 10.56 19.63 18.80
CA ARG A 16 11.61 19.47 17.78
C ARG A 16 12.39 18.18 18.03
N TYR A 17 12.29 17.25 17.09
CA TYR A 17 13.21 16.10 16.94
C TYR A 17 14.49 16.57 16.26
N LEU A 18 15.65 16.14 16.77
CA LEU A 18 16.95 16.29 16.11
C LEU A 18 17.73 14.98 16.31
N PHE A 19 17.81 14.19 15.23
CA PHE A 19 18.69 13.03 15.06
C PHE A 19 19.83 13.43 14.12
N SER A 20 21.07 13.22 14.54
CA SER A 20 22.29 12.95 13.75
C SER A 20 23.46 12.85 14.75
N VAL A 21 24.36 11.87 14.76
CA VAL A 21 25.45 11.69 13.78
C VAL A 21 26.07 10.28 13.96
N ILE A 22 26.42 9.70 12.81
CA ILE A 22 27.23 8.49 12.55
C ILE A 22 28.73 8.76 12.82
N VAL A 23 29.46 7.82 13.44
CA VAL A 23 30.89 7.60 13.14
C VAL A 23 31.24 6.11 13.21
N ILE A 24 31.73 5.59 12.08
CA ILE A 24 32.41 4.30 11.88
C ILE A 24 33.91 4.55 12.04
N LEU A 25 34.65 3.65 12.69
CA LEU A 25 36.08 3.47 12.39
C LEU A 25 36.51 2.00 12.56
N MET A 26 37.06 1.45 11.48
CA MET A 26 37.78 0.19 11.39
C MET A 26 39.25 0.36 11.79
N SER A 27 39.87 -0.69 12.37
CA SER A 27 41.27 -1.10 12.17
C SER A 27 41.47 -2.53 12.73
N PHE A 28 41.69 -3.54 11.89
CA PHE A 28 42.97 -4.07 11.38
C PHE A 28 44.02 -4.48 12.43
N GLY A 29 44.03 -5.79 12.72
CA GLY A 29 45.18 -6.72 12.66
C GLY A 29 46.48 -6.44 13.43
N ALA A 30 46.87 -7.39 14.29
CA ALA A 30 48.26 -7.84 14.40
C ALA A 30 48.37 -9.22 15.08
N PHE A 31 48.94 -10.14 14.32
CA PHE A 31 49.51 -11.43 14.69
C PHE A 31 50.77 -11.21 15.54
N LEU A 32 51.06 -12.02 16.57
CA LEU A 32 52.43 -12.35 17.02
C LEU A 32 52.42 -13.38 18.19
N LEU A 33 52.97 -14.56 17.91
CA LEU A 33 53.56 -15.48 18.90
C LEU A 33 54.93 -14.94 19.35
N PRO A 34 55.45 -15.43 20.50
CA PRO A 34 56.73 -16.14 20.43
C PRO A 34 56.81 -17.42 21.27
N LEU A 35 57.66 -18.32 20.76
CA LEU A 35 58.18 -19.57 21.35
C LEU A 35 59.48 -19.33 22.14
N GLY A 36 59.79 -20.24 23.08
CA GLY A 36 61.15 -20.54 23.61
C GLY A 36 61.30 -20.30 25.12
N SER A 37 61.26 -21.32 26.00
CA SER A 37 62.31 -22.31 26.40
C SER A 37 63.44 -21.65 27.25
N ILE A 38 63.84 -22.09 28.45
CA ILE A 38 64.60 -23.30 28.88
C ILE A 38 64.64 -23.25 30.43
N ALA A 39 64.12 -24.26 31.16
CA ALA A 39 64.79 -25.37 31.87
C ALA A 39 65.50 -25.05 33.21
N GLN A 40 65.10 -25.79 34.26
CA GLN A 40 66.00 -26.25 35.31
C GLN A 40 65.55 -27.65 35.79
N GLN A 41 66.43 -28.62 35.53
CA GLN A 41 66.55 -29.96 36.12
C GLN A 41 66.67 -29.85 37.67
N GLU A 42 66.50 -30.87 38.51
CA GLU A 42 66.42 -32.32 38.42
C GLU A 42 65.96 -32.77 39.82
N GLU A 43 65.12 -33.79 39.93
CA GLU A 43 65.40 -34.90 40.83
C GLU A 43 64.50 -36.08 40.45
N ARG A 44 65.18 -37.14 40.00
CA ARG A 44 64.60 -38.45 39.71
C ARG A 44 64.44 -39.19 41.03
N GLU A 45 63.22 -39.59 41.34
CA GLU A 45 62.97 -40.77 42.15
C GLU A 45 62.21 -41.76 41.26
N VAL A 46 62.81 -42.93 41.05
CA VAL A 46 62.28 -44.00 40.20
C VAL A 46 61.75 -45.09 41.11
N GLU A 47 60.45 -45.38 41.01
CA GLU A 47 59.82 -46.72 41.10
C GLU A 47 58.28 -46.58 41.10
N PRO A 48 57.50 -47.56 40.61
CA PRO A 48 57.60 -48.34 39.38
C PRO A 48 56.45 -47.99 38.41
N VAL A 49 56.55 -48.47 37.16
CA VAL A 49 55.48 -48.40 36.16
C VAL A 49 54.32 -49.29 36.60
N GLU A 50 53.21 -48.68 37.04
CA GLU A 50 51.89 -49.25 36.84
C GLU A 50 51.22 -48.48 35.69
N GLU A 51 51.16 -49.10 34.52
CA GLU A 51 50.12 -48.80 33.54
C GLU A 51 48.77 -49.17 34.17
N VAL A 52 48.22 -48.27 34.97
CA VAL A 52 46.80 -48.36 35.30
C VAL A 52 46.06 -47.85 34.07
N SER A 53 45.74 -48.78 33.17
CA SER A 53 44.68 -48.64 32.18
C SER A 53 43.34 -48.45 32.90
N ASN A 54 43.14 -47.32 33.57
CA ASN A 54 41.85 -46.93 34.09
C ASN A 54 41.11 -46.15 33.00
N SER A 55 40.94 -46.80 31.85
CA SER A 55 39.73 -46.55 31.07
C SER A 55 38.58 -46.87 32.02
N PRO A 56 37.64 -45.96 32.30
CA PRO A 56 36.52 -46.32 33.16
C PRO A 56 35.90 -47.56 32.54
N SER A 57 35.89 -48.70 33.24
CA SER A 57 35.36 -49.98 32.71
C SER A 57 33.89 -49.88 32.29
N ARG A 58 33.27 -48.74 32.60
CA ARG A 58 31.89 -48.40 32.38
C ARG A 58 31.77 -47.00 31.78
N TYR A 59 31.08 -46.89 30.66
CA TYR A 59 30.65 -45.61 30.10
C TYR A 59 29.14 -45.51 30.15
N THR A 60 28.63 -44.47 30.78
CA THR A 60 27.19 -44.25 30.93
C THR A 60 26.80 -42.96 30.25
N PHE A 61 25.80 -43.01 29.38
CA PHE A 61 25.25 -41.84 28.71
C PHE A 61 23.73 -41.86 28.75
N LYS A 62 23.14 -40.66 28.72
CA LYS A 62 21.70 -40.46 28.75
C LYS A 62 21.19 -40.20 27.33
N VAL A 63 20.13 -40.87 26.97
CA VAL A 63 19.48 -40.78 25.67
C VAL A 63 18.04 -40.33 25.86
N LYS A 64 17.59 -39.40 25.01
CA LYS A 64 16.20 -38.99 24.90
C LYS A 64 15.59 -39.69 23.69
N LEU A 65 14.53 -40.46 23.90
CA LEU A 65 13.81 -41.22 22.89
C LEU A 65 12.38 -40.70 22.80
N THR A 66 11.73 -40.84 21.64
CA THR A 66 10.31 -40.52 21.49
C THR A 66 9.48 -41.81 21.58
N GLU A 67 9.98 -42.88 21.00
CA GLU A 67 9.40 -44.23 21.04
C GLU A 67 10.44 -45.26 21.50
N LEU A 68 9.99 -46.44 21.97
CA LEU A 68 10.91 -47.51 22.40
C LEU A 68 11.74 -48.03 21.21
N ASP A 69 11.16 -48.05 20.01
CA ASP A 69 11.78 -48.54 18.77
C ASP A 69 12.90 -47.62 18.25
N ASP A 70 13.03 -46.40 18.79
CA ASP A 70 14.13 -45.48 18.49
C ASP A 70 15.48 -46.02 19.01
N LEU A 71 15.44 -46.88 20.05
CA LEU A 71 16.62 -47.54 20.57
C LEU A 71 16.99 -48.76 19.70
N LYS A 72 18.16 -48.71 19.07
CA LYS A 72 18.63 -49.75 18.12
C LYS A 72 19.46 -50.85 18.77
N VAL A 73 19.72 -50.76 20.08
CA VAL A 73 20.52 -51.72 20.84
C VAL A 73 19.70 -52.36 21.95
N LYS A 74 20.05 -53.61 22.31
CA LYS A 74 19.45 -54.37 23.41
C LYS A 74 20.53 -54.71 24.44
N GLU A 75 20.12 -55.05 25.66
CA GLU A 75 21.05 -55.56 26.67
C GLU A 75 21.79 -56.81 26.15
N GLY A 76 23.08 -56.89 26.42
CA GLY A 76 23.96 -57.97 25.93
C GLY A 76 24.48 -57.77 24.51
N ASN A 77 24.03 -56.74 23.77
CA ASN A 77 24.48 -56.52 22.40
C ASN A 77 25.88 -55.86 22.37
N THR A 78 26.75 -56.33 21.47
CA THR A 78 28.08 -55.74 21.25
C THR A 78 27.98 -54.58 20.26
N VAL A 79 28.53 -53.43 20.63
CA VAL A 79 28.46 -52.17 19.88
C VAL A 79 29.86 -51.79 19.42
N LYS A 80 30.01 -51.41 18.15
CA LYS A 80 31.26 -50.90 17.57
C LYS A 80 31.35 -49.38 17.70
N ILE A 81 32.56 -48.83 17.57
CA ILE A 81 32.76 -47.38 17.45
C ILE A 81 31.89 -46.85 16.30
N ASN A 82 31.24 -45.72 16.52
CA ASN A 82 30.32 -45.03 15.60
C ASN A 82 29.05 -45.79 15.22
N GLN A 83 28.79 -46.96 15.81
CA GLN A 83 27.53 -47.67 15.63
C GLN A 83 26.38 -46.83 16.22
N VAL A 84 25.26 -46.76 15.50
CA VAL A 84 24.06 -46.06 15.93
C VAL A 84 23.43 -46.80 17.11
N ILE A 85 23.28 -46.09 18.21
CA ILE A 85 22.69 -46.62 19.44
C ILE A 85 21.22 -46.23 19.50
N ALA A 86 20.91 -44.98 19.17
CA ALA A 86 19.56 -44.48 19.09
C ALA A 86 19.42 -43.55 17.89
N ASP A 87 18.31 -43.70 17.16
CA ASP A 87 17.92 -42.81 16.09
C ASP A 87 16.42 -42.61 16.09
N ARG A 88 15.97 -41.43 15.68
CA ARG A 88 14.55 -41.04 15.64
C ARG A 88 14.11 -40.77 14.20
N PRO A 89 14.00 -41.81 13.35
CA PRO A 89 13.72 -41.63 11.92
C PRO A 89 12.32 -41.09 11.66
N GLN A 90 11.29 -41.56 12.40
CA GLN A 90 9.91 -41.13 12.18
C GLN A 90 9.70 -39.64 12.48
N GLU A 91 10.26 -39.15 13.58
CA GLU A 91 10.19 -37.73 13.95
C GLU A 91 10.94 -36.86 12.93
N ARG A 92 12.09 -37.31 12.44
CA ARG A 92 12.82 -36.64 11.36
C ARG A 92 11.98 -36.55 10.09
N ASP A 93 11.40 -37.66 9.64
CA ASP A 93 10.58 -37.71 8.42
C ASP A 93 9.35 -36.81 8.54
N ARG A 94 8.70 -36.81 9.71
CA ARG A 94 7.57 -35.91 10.01
C ARG A 94 7.97 -34.43 9.89
N LEU A 95 9.06 -34.04 10.54
CA LEU A 95 9.55 -32.66 10.50
C LEU A 95 10.05 -32.25 9.10
N LEU A 96 10.62 -33.17 8.33
CA LEU A 96 10.99 -32.93 6.93
C LEU A 96 9.77 -32.68 6.04
N MET A 97 8.70 -33.46 6.22
CA MET A 97 7.43 -33.22 5.52
C MET A 97 6.82 -31.87 5.92
N GLU A 98 6.87 -31.51 7.20
CA GLU A 98 6.38 -30.22 7.68
C GLU A 98 7.19 -29.06 7.09
N LYS A 99 8.52 -29.17 7.07
CA LYS A 99 9.42 -28.22 6.40
C LYS A 99 9.03 -28.03 4.94
N GLN A 100 8.92 -29.11 4.17
CA GLN A 100 8.54 -29.03 2.75
C GLN A 100 7.18 -28.35 2.54
N ARG A 101 6.20 -28.61 3.41
CA ARG A 101 4.88 -27.95 3.35
C ARG A 101 4.99 -26.45 3.60
N LEU A 102 5.79 -26.02 4.58
CA LEU A 102 6.02 -24.60 4.87
C LEU A 102 6.77 -23.91 3.73
N GLU A 103 7.81 -24.54 3.18
CA GLU A 103 8.55 -24.03 2.02
C GLU A 103 7.63 -23.82 0.80
N LEU A 104 6.76 -24.80 0.51
CA LEU A 104 5.77 -24.67 -0.57
C LEU A 104 4.74 -23.56 -0.28
N ALA A 105 4.32 -23.38 0.96
CA ALA A 105 3.42 -22.31 1.35
C ALA A 105 4.06 -20.92 1.16
N ILE A 106 5.32 -20.77 1.55
CA ILE A 106 6.13 -19.57 1.32
C ILE A 106 6.26 -19.30 -0.18
N ALA A 107 6.70 -20.28 -0.96
CA ALA A 107 6.87 -20.14 -2.41
C ALA A 107 5.57 -19.72 -3.12
N ARG A 108 4.43 -20.32 -2.72
CA ARG A 108 3.10 -19.90 -3.22
C ARG A 108 2.81 -18.45 -2.90
N LEU A 109 3.01 -18.03 -1.65
CA LEU A 109 2.79 -16.64 -1.26
C LEU A 109 3.74 -15.68 -1.96
N GLU A 110 4.99 -16.05 -2.24
CA GLU A 110 5.98 -15.23 -2.95
C GLU A 110 5.65 -15.04 -4.45
N THR A 111 5.10 -16.08 -5.09
CA THR A 111 4.68 -16.01 -6.49
C THR A 111 3.41 -15.17 -6.71
N LEU A 112 2.52 -15.12 -5.71
CA LEU A 112 1.33 -14.27 -5.72
C LEU A 112 1.70 -12.80 -5.47
N LYS A 113 2.22 -12.11 -6.49
CA LYS A 113 2.52 -10.68 -6.44
C LYS A 113 1.21 -9.89 -6.46
N VAL A 114 0.97 -9.10 -5.42
CA VAL A 114 -0.11 -8.10 -5.42
C VAL A 114 0.26 -7.01 -6.43
N THR A 115 -0.60 -6.75 -7.40
CA THR A 115 -0.40 -5.70 -8.41
C THR A 115 -0.94 -4.36 -7.92
N PRO A 116 -0.22 -3.25 -8.13
CA PRO A 116 -0.72 -1.94 -7.74
C PRO A 116 -1.95 -1.53 -8.56
N PRO A 117 -2.86 -0.74 -7.99
CA PRO A 117 -4.00 -0.21 -8.73
C PRO A 117 -3.54 0.74 -9.85
N LEU A 118 -4.31 0.80 -10.93
CA LEU A 118 -4.02 1.70 -12.04
C LEU A 118 -4.41 3.14 -11.69
N ALA A 119 -3.53 4.09 -12.02
CA ALA A 119 -3.81 5.50 -11.81
C ALA A 119 -5.04 5.97 -12.62
N PRO A 120 -5.84 6.93 -12.09
CA PRO A 120 -6.96 7.51 -12.81
C PRO A 120 -6.52 8.16 -14.11
N ARG A 121 -7.33 8.02 -15.16
CA ARG A 121 -7.11 8.76 -16.40
C ARG A 121 -7.44 10.23 -16.18
N ALA A 122 -6.65 11.12 -16.78
CA ALA A 122 -6.94 12.55 -16.77
C ALA A 122 -8.27 12.83 -17.47
N VAL A 123 -9.07 13.72 -16.89
CA VAL A 123 -10.35 14.16 -17.48
C VAL A 123 -10.01 15.03 -18.71
N PRO A 124 -10.59 14.75 -19.90
CA PRO A 124 -10.32 15.54 -21.09
C PRO A 124 -10.74 17.01 -20.90
N MET A 125 -10.00 17.94 -21.49
CA MET A 125 -10.30 19.37 -21.42
C MET A 125 -11.61 19.69 -22.16
N THR A 126 -12.37 20.66 -21.66
CA THR A 126 -13.59 21.15 -22.31
C THR A 126 -13.21 22.27 -23.27
N PRO A 127 -13.70 22.29 -24.52
CA PRO A 127 -13.55 23.47 -25.36
C PRO A 127 -14.24 24.66 -24.71
N GLU A 128 -13.59 25.82 -24.74
CA GLU A 128 -14.15 27.06 -24.22
C GLU A 128 -15.29 27.55 -25.11
N LEU A 129 -16.26 28.23 -24.51
CA LEU A 129 -17.32 28.87 -25.28
C LEU A 129 -16.73 29.96 -26.18
N PRO A 130 -17.27 30.15 -27.40
CA PRO A 130 -16.81 31.22 -28.28
C PRO A 130 -17.00 32.60 -27.61
N PRO A 131 -16.19 33.60 -27.99
CA PRO A 131 -16.29 34.93 -27.41
C PRO A 131 -17.64 35.58 -27.72
N VAL A 132 -18.16 36.33 -26.75
CA VAL A 132 -19.44 37.03 -26.87
C VAL A 132 -19.28 38.26 -27.76
N SER A 133 -20.15 38.41 -28.76
CA SER A 133 -20.25 39.64 -29.57
C SER A 133 -21.71 39.98 -29.85
N TYR A 134 -22.07 41.24 -29.61
CA TYR A 134 -23.41 41.79 -29.88
C TYR A 134 -23.36 42.97 -30.86
N GLU A 135 -22.26 43.16 -31.57
CA GLU A 135 -22.06 44.33 -32.43
C GLU A 135 -23.11 44.45 -33.54
N ILE A 136 -23.52 43.33 -34.14
CA ILE A 136 -24.59 43.29 -35.14
C ILE A 136 -25.92 43.75 -34.53
N HIS A 137 -26.26 43.29 -33.32
CA HIS A 137 -27.49 43.69 -32.65
C HIS A 137 -27.48 45.18 -32.30
N LYS A 138 -26.35 45.72 -31.82
CA LYS A 138 -26.19 47.15 -31.54
C LYS A 138 -26.34 48.00 -32.81
N ALA A 139 -25.71 47.58 -33.90
CA ALA A 139 -25.82 48.26 -35.20
C ALA A 139 -27.28 48.27 -35.70
N ASN A 140 -27.98 47.14 -35.59
CA ASN A 140 -29.39 47.05 -35.97
C ASN A 140 -30.28 47.94 -35.09
N ILE A 141 -30.02 48.04 -33.78
CA ILE A 141 -30.75 48.95 -32.89
C ILE A 141 -30.50 50.39 -33.33
N ALA A 142 -29.25 50.78 -33.55
CA ALA A 142 -28.90 52.13 -34.00
C ALA A 142 -29.61 52.49 -35.32
N GLN A 143 -29.64 51.56 -36.27
CA GLN A 143 -30.36 51.75 -37.53
C GLN A 143 -31.87 51.93 -37.31
N ALA A 144 -32.49 51.08 -36.49
CA ALA A 144 -33.92 51.17 -36.19
C ALA A 144 -34.28 52.44 -35.41
N THR A 145 -33.42 52.89 -34.49
CA THR A 145 -33.62 54.16 -33.78
C THR A 145 -33.57 55.35 -34.73
N THR A 146 -32.61 55.39 -35.65
CA THR A 146 -32.53 56.47 -36.65
C THR A 146 -33.76 56.50 -37.55
N LYS A 147 -34.25 55.33 -38.00
CA LYS A 147 -35.50 55.26 -38.78
C LYS A 147 -36.69 55.82 -38.02
N LEU A 148 -36.84 55.48 -36.74
CA LEU A 148 -37.91 55.99 -35.89
C LEU A 148 -37.80 57.51 -35.68
N GLU A 149 -36.58 58.03 -35.48
CA GLU A 149 -36.34 59.47 -35.37
C GLU A 149 -36.69 60.22 -36.65
N LEU A 150 -36.30 59.70 -37.82
CA LEU A 150 -36.66 60.26 -39.12
C LEU A 150 -38.18 60.26 -39.34
N ALA A 151 -38.88 59.18 -38.98
CA ALA A 151 -40.34 59.11 -39.08
C ALA A 151 -41.03 60.13 -38.14
N LYS A 152 -40.53 60.31 -36.92
CA LYS A 152 -41.02 61.33 -35.98
C LYS A 152 -40.81 62.75 -36.51
N LEU A 153 -39.65 63.02 -37.10
CA LEU A 153 -39.33 64.31 -37.70
C LEU A 153 -40.26 64.59 -38.89
N ALA A 154 -40.47 63.62 -39.78
CA ALA A 154 -41.39 63.76 -40.92
C ALA A 154 -42.82 64.08 -40.48
N ILE A 155 -43.30 63.47 -39.38
CA ILE A 155 -44.60 63.80 -38.80
C ILE A 155 -44.64 65.23 -38.26
N ALA A 156 -43.58 65.69 -37.59
CA ALA A 156 -43.50 67.05 -37.05
C ALA A 156 -43.54 68.09 -38.17
N ASP A 157 -42.73 67.90 -39.22
CA ASP A 157 -42.69 68.77 -40.40
C ASP A 157 -44.05 68.81 -41.11
N GLN A 158 -44.69 67.64 -41.30
CA GLN A 158 -46.00 67.55 -41.93
C GLN A 158 -47.09 68.24 -41.10
N LYS A 159 -47.02 68.18 -39.76
CA LYS A 159 -47.95 68.91 -38.88
C LYS A 159 -47.79 70.43 -39.00
N SER A 160 -46.54 70.91 -39.00
CA SER A 160 -46.23 72.33 -39.21
C SER A 160 -46.80 72.84 -40.54
N LEU A 161 -46.64 72.06 -41.62
CA LEU A 161 -47.15 72.41 -42.94
C LEU A 161 -48.69 72.47 -42.98
N ILE A 162 -49.37 71.54 -42.30
CA ILE A 162 -50.84 71.58 -42.19
C ILE A 162 -51.30 72.85 -41.44
N GLU A 163 -50.59 73.25 -40.39
CA GLU A 163 -50.91 74.47 -39.63
C GLU A 163 -50.76 75.74 -40.48
N GLU A 164 -49.70 75.82 -41.29
CA GLU A 164 -49.47 76.94 -42.22
C GLU A 164 -50.56 77.02 -43.30
N ILE A 165 -50.89 75.89 -43.95
CA ILE A 165 -51.94 75.84 -44.99
C ILE A 165 -53.32 76.16 -44.40
N ALA A 166 -53.59 75.75 -43.17
CA ALA A 166 -54.86 76.05 -42.50
C ALA A 166 -55.07 77.56 -42.32
N GLN A 167 -54.00 78.36 -42.16
CA GLN A 167 -54.08 79.81 -42.09
C GLN A 167 -54.40 80.47 -43.44
N LEU A 168 -54.10 79.78 -44.55
CA LEU A 168 -54.34 80.25 -45.92
C LEU A 168 -55.78 79.99 -46.42
N ASN A 169 -56.64 79.35 -45.61
CA ASN A 169 -58.05 79.06 -45.94
C ASN A 169 -58.26 78.15 -47.18
N GLU A 170 -57.37 77.17 -47.39
CA GLU A 170 -57.48 76.19 -48.49
C GLU A 170 -57.95 74.80 -48.00
N PRO A 171 -59.28 74.55 -47.87
CA PRO A 171 -59.80 73.37 -47.17
C PRO A 171 -59.53 72.03 -47.88
N LEU A 172 -59.49 72.01 -49.22
CA LEU A 172 -59.19 70.79 -49.99
C LEU A 172 -57.72 70.36 -49.87
N LEU A 173 -56.81 71.31 -49.70
CA LEU A 173 -55.39 71.00 -49.52
C LEU A 173 -55.14 70.44 -48.12
N VAL A 174 -55.80 71.00 -47.10
CA VAL A 174 -55.75 70.49 -45.72
C VAL A 174 -56.20 69.03 -45.62
N THR A 175 -57.22 68.59 -46.35
CA THR A 175 -57.69 67.20 -46.30
C THR A 175 -56.68 66.23 -46.93
N HIS A 176 -56.07 66.60 -48.05
CA HIS A 176 -54.99 65.84 -48.68
C HIS A 176 -53.78 65.69 -47.74
N GLU A 177 -53.31 66.79 -47.16
CA GLU A 177 -52.14 66.76 -46.24
C GLU A 177 -52.44 66.00 -44.94
N LYS A 178 -53.69 65.99 -44.46
CA LYS A 178 -54.13 65.14 -43.34
C LYS A 178 -54.10 63.65 -43.69
N ALA A 179 -54.50 63.27 -44.91
CA ALA A 179 -54.40 61.87 -45.35
C ALA A 179 -52.93 61.42 -45.40
N LYS A 180 -52.03 62.28 -45.88
CA LYS A 180 -50.59 62.04 -45.86
C LYS A 180 -50.03 61.91 -44.44
N LEU A 181 -50.50 62.74 -43.50
CA LEU A 181 -50.13 62.61 -42.08
C LEU A 181 -50.50 61.23 -41.51
N GLU A 182 -51.67 60.68 -41.85
CA GLU A 182 -52.06 59.34 -41.39
C GLU A 182 -51.13 58.25 -41.95
N THR A 183 -50.66 58.36 -43.19
CA THR A 183 -49.66 57.43 -43.74
C THR A 183 -48.34 57.51 -42.98
N LEU A 184 -47.86 58.72 -42.66
CA LEU A 184 -46.64 58.91 -41.87
C LEU A 184 -46.77 58.37 -40.44
N LYS A 185 -47.97 58.45 -39.83
CA LYS A 185 -48.23 57.82 -38.52
C LYS A 185 -48.13 56.30 -38.58
N ILE A 186 -48.63 55.67 -39.66
CA ILE A 186 -48.45 54.23 -39.87
C ILE A 186 -46.95 53.91 -40.01
N ASP A 187 -46.20 54.70 -40.77
CA ASP A 187 -44.75 54.53 -40.92
C ASP A 187 -43.99 54.69 -39.59
N GLN A 188 -44.40 55.63 -38.73
CA GLN A 188 -43.85 55.75 -37.39
C GLN A 188 -44.13 54.48 -36.56
N GLN A 189 -45.36 53.97 -36.58
CA GLN A 189 -45.73 52.75 -35.85
C GLN A 189 -44.94 51.54 -36.35
N THR A 190 -44.74 51.40 -37.66
CA THR A 190 -43.93 50.31 -38.21
C THR A 190 -42.46 50.42 -37.81
N ALA A 191 -41.89 51.63 -37.80
CA ALA A 191 -40.53 51.87 -37.31
C ALA A 191 -40.38 51.57 -35.81
N GLU A 192 -41.40 51.87 -34.99
CA GLU A 192 -41.41 51.54 -33.57
C GLU A 192 -41.48 50.03 -33.32
N LEU A 193 -42.31 49.31 -34.09
CA LEU A 193 -42.36 47.85 -34.06
C LEU A 193 -41.02 47.24 -34.49
N GLU A 194 -40.37 47.78 -35.52
CA GLU A 194 -39.04 47.34 -35.96
C GLU A 194 -38.00 47.51 -34.85
N LEU A 195 -37.97 48.67 -34.18
CA LEU A 195 -37.08 48.91 -33.04
C LEU A 195 -37.32 47.89 -31.91
N ASN A 196 -38.58 47.69 -31.51
CA ASN A 196 -38.93 46.73 -30.48
C ASN A 196 -38.52 45.30 -30.83
N LYS A 197 -38.67 44.90 -32.09
CA LYS A 197 -38.24 43.59 -32.59
C LYS A 197 -36.72 43.41 -32.47
N VAL A 198 -35.92 44.40 -32.85
CA VAL A 198 -34.45 44.29 -32.76
C VAL A 198 -34.00 44.28 -31.29
N ILE A 199 -34.63 45.06 -30.42
CA ILE A 199 -34.36 45.03 -28.97
C ILE A 199 -34.69 43.64 -28.39
N ALA A 200 -35.82 43.06 -28.77
CA ALA A 200 -36.19 41.71 -28.35
C ALA A 200 -35.14 40.68 -28.82
N ALA A 201 -34.72 40.75 -30.08
CA ALA A 201 -33.68 39.87 -30.62
C ALA A 201 -32.34 39.97 -29.85
N LEU A 202 -31.96 41.17 -29.39
CA LEU A 202 -30.78 41.33 -28.53
C LEU A 202 -30.98 40.63 -27.17
N LYS A 203 -32.14 40.82 -26.54
CA LYS A 203 -32.45 40.19 -25.25
C LYS A 203 -32.46 38.67 -25.36
N ASP A 204 -33.04 38.12 -26.42
CA ASP A 204 -33.06 36.68 -26.69
C ASP A 204 -31.64 36.13 -26.87
N ALA A 205 -30.79 36.84 -27.63
CA ALA A 205 -29.38 36.47 -27.80
C ALA A 205 -28.62 36.47 -26.46
N GLN A 206 -28.87 37.47 -25.61
CA GLN A 206 -28.29 37.54 -24.26
C GLN A 206 -28.76 36.40 -23.36
N ALA A 207 -30.05 36.08 -23.37
CA ALA A 207 -30.62 34.98 -22.59
C ALA A 207 -30.05 33.63 -23.04
N GLN A 208 -29.95 33.41 -24.36
CA GLN A 208 -29.35 32.20 -24.92
C GLN A 208 -27.88 32.07 -24.51
N ARG A 209 -27.13 33.18 -24.50
CA ARG A 209 -25.74 33.17 -24.04
C ARG A 209 -25.62 32.80 -22.56
N GLN A 210 -26.43 33.41 -21.69
CA GLN A 210 -26.44 33.09 -20.26
C GLN A 210 -26.78 31.62 -20.01
N HIS A 211 -27.73 31.07 -20.77
CA HIS A 211 -28.07 29.65 -20.67
C HIS A 211 -26.89 28.74 -21.08
N GLN A 212 -26.19 29.06 -22.16
CA GLN A 212 -24.99 28.32 -22.58
C GLN A 212 -23.86 28.39 -21.54
N GLU A 213 -23.65 29.55 -20.94
CA GLU A 213 -22.66 29.74 -19.87
C GLU A 213 -23.01 28.92 -18.63
N TYR A 214 -24.29 28.89 -18.25
CA TYR A 214 -24.77 28.05 -17.17
C TYR A 214 -24.53 26.57 -17.46
N LEU A 215 -24.91 26.06 -18.64
CA LEU A 215 -24.66 24.67 -19.02
C LEU A 215 -23.17 24.33 -19.03
N SER A 216 -22.34 25.25 -19.53
CA SER A 216 -20.88 25.11 -19.50
C SER A 216 -20.35 25.04 -18.07
N SER A 217 -20.85 25.88 -17.16
CA SER A 217 -20.44 25.85 -15.75
C SER A 217 -20.83 24.55 -15.07
N LEU A 218 -22.03 24.02 -15.35
CA LEU A 218 -22.49 22.75 -14.81
C LEU A 218 -21.60 21.60 -15.31
N ALA A 219 -21.29 21.59 -16.61
CA ALA A 219 -20.41 20.59 -17.21
C ALA A 219 -18.99 20.63 -16.63
N ILE A 220 -18.47 21.81 -16.28
CA ILE A 220 -17.18 21.96 -15.59
C ILE A 220 -17.26 21.39 -14.16
N THR A 221 -18.30 21.74 -13.40
CA THR A 221 -18.50 21.24 -12.03
C THR A 221 -18.59 19.72 -12.00
N GLU A 222 -19.40 19.11 -12.87
CA GLU A 222 -19.52 17.65 -12.97
C GLU A 222 -18.17 16.98 -13.29
N ARG A 223 -17.32 17.62 -14.11
CA ARG A 223 -15.98 17.09 -14.42
C ARG A 223 -15.07 17.14 -13.21
N ILE A 224 -15.10 18.22 -12.44
CA ILE A 224 -14.33 18.35 -11.20
C ILE A 224 -14.80 17.30 -10.19
N GLU A 225 -16.11 17.12 -10.02
CA GLU A 225 -16.66 16.09 -9.14
C GLU A 225 -16.25 14.68 -9.56
N ARG A 226 -16.34 14.35 -10.85
CA ARG A 226 -15.85 13.05 -11.37
C ARG A 226 -14.35 12.88 -11.15
N ALA A 227 -13.54 13.91 -11.36
CA ALA A 227 -12.10 13.86 -11.11
C ALA A 227 -11.80 13.58 -9.63
N ASN A 228 -12.50 14.28 -8.72
CA ASN A 228 -12.36 14.10 -7.28
C ASN A 228 -12.81 12.71 -6.84
N ALA A 229 -13.94 12.21 -7.35
CA ALA A 229 -14.44 10.87 -7.06
C ALA A 229 -13.46 9.79 -7.52
N ASN A 230 -12.90 9.92 -8.73
CA ASN A 230 -11.89 8.99 -9.24
C ASN A 230 -10.59 9.03 -8.42
N ALA A 231 -10.16 10.22 -7.99
CA ALA A 231 -8.99 10.37 -7.13
C ALA A 231 -9.20 9.71 -5.76
N LEU A 232 -10.38 9.89 -5.15
CA LEU A 232 -10.73 9.24 -3.89
C LEU A 232 -10.80 7.72 -4.02
N ALA A 233 -11.45 7.21 -5.08
CA ALA A 233 -11.52 5.77 -5.34
C ALA A 233 -10.12 5.16 -5.52
N TYR A 234 -9.24 5.85 -6.23
CA TYR A 234 -7.84 5.42 -6.37
C TYR A 234 -7.08 5.42 -5.03
N GLN A 235 -7.28 6.44 -4.20
CA GLN A 235 -6.69 6.48 -2.85
C GLN A 235 -7.14 5.31 -1.98
N GLN A 236 -8.42 4.94 -2.04
CA GLN A 236 -8.95 3.77 -1.33
C GLN A 236 -8.30 2.47 -1.83
N GLN A 237 -8.21 2.29 -3.15
CA GLN A 237 -7.53 1.14 -3.74
C GLN A 237 -6.05 1.05 -3.35
N LEU A 238 -5.35 2.18 -3.26
CA LEU A 238 -3.97 2.23 -2.78
C LEU A 238 -3.86 1.77 -1.32
N GLN A 239 -4.77 2.22 -0.45
CA GLN A 239 -4.78 1.80 0.95
C GLN A 239 -5.06 0.30 1.09
N GLU A 240 -5.99 -0.25 0.30
CA GLU A 240 -6.26 -1.69 0.26
C GLU A 240 -5.04 -2.48 -0.23
N PHE A 241 -4.38 -1.99 -1.29
CA PHE A 241 -3.15 -2.57 -1.80
C PHE A 241 -2.05 -2.60 -0.72
N GLU A 242 -1.83 -1.51 0.00
CA GLU A 242 -0.88 -1.44 1.11
C GLU A 242 -1.24 -2.40 2.25
N ASN A 243 -2.53 -2.52 2.59
CA ASN A 243 -3.01 -3.47 3.58
C ASN A 243 -2.72 -4.91 3.16
N GLN A 244 -3.01 -5.27 1.91
CA GLN A 244 -2.73 -6.60 1.37
C GLN A 244 -1.23 -6.92 1.41
N GLN A 245 -0.38 -5.95 1.05
CA GLN A 245 1.07 -6.09 1.11
C GLN A 245 1.56 -6.30 2.54
N ARG A 246 1.02 -5.54 3.52
CA ARG A 246 1.33 -5.73 4.94
C ARG A 246 0.89 -7.10 5.44
N SER A 247 -0.36 -7.49 5.19
CA SER A 247 -0.88 -8.80 5.59
C SER A 247 -0.05 -9.95 5.01
N ARG A 248 0.37 -9.85 3.75
CA ARG A 248 1.26 -10.83 3.11
C ARG A 248 2.63 -10.87 3.78
N ALA A 249 3.22 -9.72 4.08
CA ALA A 249 4.51 -9.65 4.78
C ALA A 249 4.42 -10.29 6.18
N TYR A 250 3.32 -10.07 6.91
CA TYR A 250 3.09 -10.73 8.19
C TYR A 250 2.96 -12.25 8.04
N GLN A 251 2.20 -12.73 7.05
CA GLN A 251 2.06 -14.17 6.79
C GLN A 251 3.41 -14.82 6.43
N LEU A 252 4.22 -14.17 5.59
CA LEU A 252 5.56 -14.66 5.26
C LEU A 252 6.46 -14.70 6.50
N SER A 253 6.42 -13.67 7.35
CA SER A 253 7.18 -13.63 8.60
C SER A 253 6.78 -14.77 9.56
N ASP A 254 5.47 -15.00 9.72
CA ASP A 254 4.95 -16.09 10.54
C ASP A 254 5.36 -17.48 10.02
N LEU A 255 5.25 -17.71 8.70
CA LEU A 255 5.69 -18.96 8.08
C LEU A 255 7.21 -19.16 8.19
N ASN A 256 8.01 -18.11 8.02
CA ASN A 256 9.45 -18.17 8.19
C ASN A 256 9.85 -18.47 9.65
N THR A 257 9.12 -17.93 10.62
CA THR A 257 9.33 -18.23 12.03
C THR A 257 9.03 -19.69 12.33
N LYS A 258 7.91 -20.23 11.80
CA LYS A 258 7.56 -21.65 11.91
C LYS A 258 8.60 -22.55 11.24
N LEU A 259 9.08 -22.16 10.06
CA LEU A 259 10.13 -22.88 9.35
C LEU A 259 11.41 -22.94 10.19
N ALA A 260 11.84 -21.81 10.76
CA ALA A 260 13.02 -21.75 11.62
C ALA A 260 12.88 -22.61 12.89
N ASP A 261 11.69 -22.67 13.50
CA ASP A 261 11.40 -23.57 14.63
C ASP A 261 11.50 -25.04 14.22
N VAL A 262 10.91 -25.42 13.07
CA VAL A 262 11.03 -26.79 12.52
C VAL A 262 12.48 -27.15 12.21
N GLU A 263 13.26 -26.23 11.64
CA GLU A 263 14.69 -26.42 11.37
C GLU A 263 15.51 -26.58 12.65
N SER A 264 15.19 -25.80 13.69
CA SER A 264 15.80 -25.96 15.02
C SER A 264 15.48 -27.33 15.63
N ARG A 265 14.23 -27.79 15.53
CA ARG A 265 13.83 -29.14 15.98
C ARG A 265 14.55 -30.22 15.19
N LEU A 266 14.63 -30.10 13.86
CA LEU A 266 15.39 -31.03 13.01
C LEU A 266 16.86 -31.11 13.42
N ALA A 267 17.50 -29.98 13.74
CA ALA A 267 18.88 -29.96 14.22
C ALA A 267 19.05 -30.64 15.59
N GLN A 268 18.01 -30.58 16.46
CA GLN A 268 17.98 -31.28 17.75
C GLN A 268 17.65 -32.78 17.61
N VAL A 269 17.09 -33.22 16.49
CA VAL A 269 16.90 -34.65 16.16
C VAL A 269 18.25 -35.26 15.75
N SER A 270 19.11 -35.45 16.74
CA SER A 270 20.42 -36.08 16.58
C SER A 270 20.36 -37.60 16.62
N THR A 271 21.17 -38.25 15.78
CA THR A 271 21.47 -39.68 15.86
C THR A 271 22.60 -39.89 16.87
N ILE A 272 22.36 -40.69 17.91
CA ILE A 272 23.34 -40.95 18.95
C ILE A 272 24.16 -42.18 18.58
N ARG A 273 25.48 -42.01 18.50
CA ARG A 273 26.44 -43.06 18.13
C ARG A 273 27.33 -43.42 19.31
N SER A 274 27.82 -44.65 19.32
CA SER A 274 28.78 -45.08 20.34
C SER A 274 30.14 -44.41 20.13
N PRO A 275 30.70 -43.70 21.12
CA PRO A 275 32.06 -43.19 21.03
C PRO A 275 33.11 -44.30 21.15
N TYR A 276 32.75 -45.43 21.76
CA TYR A 276 33.66 -46.53 22.07
C TYR A 276 33.06 -47.90 21.69
N PRO A 277 33.88 -48.92 21.45
CA PRO A 277 33.39 -50.28 21.30
C PRO A 277 33.15 -50.90 22.69
N GLY A 278 32.11 -51.72 22.82
CA GLY A 278 31.80 -52.37 24.09
C GLY A 278 30.47 -53.11 24.08
N THR A 279 30.16 -53.79 25.19
CA THR A 279 28.91 -54.55 25.32
C THR A 279 27.90 -53.77 26.18
N VAL A 280 26.65 -53.68 25.73
CA VAL A 280 25.57 -53.04 26.49
C VAL A 280 25.26 -53.85 27.73
N ARG A 281 25.63 -53.32 28.91
CA ARG A 281 25.47 -54.02 30.19
C ARG A 281 24.07 -53.85 30.79
N ARG A 282 23.51 -52.64 30.68
CA ARG A 282 22.22 -52.28 31.27
C ARG A 282 21.60 -51.10 30.54
N ILE A 283 20.29 -51.17 30.31
CA ILE A 283 19.45 -50.06 29.88
C ILE A 283 18.50 -49.74 31.04
N ARG A 284 18.69 -48.58 31.66
CA ARG A 284 17.81 -48.11 32.75
C ARG A 284 16.86 -47.05 32.20
N TRP A 285 15.56 -47.35 32.24
CA TRP A 285 14.52 -46.37 31.97
C TRP A 285 14.37 -45.46 33.19
N LEU A 286 14.64 -44.16 33.01
CA LEU A 286 14.64 -43.19 34.09
C LEU A 286 13.23 -42.66 34.36
N GLU A 287 12.66 -41.98 33.36
CA GLU A 287 11.36 -41.31 33.47
C GLU A 287 10.79 -41.05 32.09
N GLN A 288 9.46 -41.19 31.97
CA GLN A 288 8.69 -40.76 30.80
C GLN A 288 8.00 -39.45 31.15
N SER A 289 8.41 -38.36 30.53
CA SER A 289 7.86 -37.02 30.78
C SER A 289 7.61 -36.30 29.46
N GLU A 290 6.43 -35.69 29.34
CA GLU A 290 6.00 -34.88 28.19
C GLU A 290 6.19 -35.57 26.82
N GLY A 291 5.92 -36.87 26.73
CA GLY A 291 6.03 -37.63 25.48
C GLY A 291 7.46 -37.98 25.08
N THR A 292 8.45 -37.79 25.96
CA THR A 292 9.83 -38.26 25.78
C THR A 292 10.19 -39.30 26.83
N ILE A 293 10.95 -40.32 26.41
CA ILE A 293 11.44 -41.41 27.25
C ILE A 293 12.94 -41.19 27.47
N ASN A 294 13.33 -40.97 28.73
CA ASN A 294 14.74 -40.84 29.09
C ASN A 294 15.31 -42.22 29.47
N ALA A 295 16.33 -42.67 28.75
CA ALA A 295 17.04 -43.92 29.01
C ALA A 295 18.50 -43.65 29.36
N GLU A 296 19.02 -44.35 30.35
CA GLU A 296 20.44 -44.36 30.70
C GLU A 296 21.05 -45.69 30.26
N ILE A 297 22.01 -45.62 29.35
CA ILE A 297 22.66 -46.80 28.77
C ILE A 297 24.06 -46.91 29.33
N THR A 298 24.37 -48.07 29.88
CA THR A 298 25.67 -48.38 30.46
C THR A 298 26.42 -49.37 29.57
N LEU A 299 27.52 -48.94 28.97
CA LEU A 299 28.44 -49.78 28.20
C LEU A 299 29.55 -50.31 29.09
N ARG A 300 29.91 -51.59 28.95
CA ARG A 300 31.16 -52.15 29.47
C ARG A 300 32.23 -52.01 28.37
N LEU A 301 33.30 -51.29 28.68
CA LEU A 301 34.45 -51.08 27.80
C LEU A 301 35.44 -52.24 28.00
N GLY A 302 35.81 -52.94 26.92
CA GLY A 302 36.71 -54.10 26.96
C GLY A 302 36.11 -55.39 26.37
N ASP A 303 36.97 -56.37 26.11
CA ASP A 303 36.61 -57.64 25.45
C ASP A 303 35.51 -58.40 26.20
N PRO A 304 34.56 -59.03 25.48
CA PRO A 304 33.51 -59.83 26.09
C PRO A 304 34.11 -61.02 26.84
N ASP A 305 33.86 -61.10 28.15
CA ASP A 305 34.09 -62.35 28.90
C ASP A 305 33.25 -63.47 28.26
N PRO A 306 33.80 -64.68 28.07
CA PRO A 306 33.03 -65.83 27.65
C PRO A 306 31.92 -66.09 28.68
N MET A 307 30.66 -66.14 28.21
CA MET A 307 29.55 -66.57 29.07
C MET A 307 29.83 -67.99 29.58
N PRO A 308 29.51 -68.31 30.85
CA PRO A 308 29.43 -69.69 31.26
C PRO A 308 28.23 -70.33 30.58
N ASP A 309 28.47 -71.41 29.85
CA ASP A 309 27.43 -72.28 29.31
C ASP A 309 26.48 -72.66 30.45
N ARG A 310 25.19 -72.35 30.25
CA ARG A 310 24.12 -72.92 31.07
C ARG A 310 23.61 -74.15 30.33
N GLU A 311 24.04 -75.31 30.80
CA GLU A 311 23.38 -76.60 30.57
C GLU A 311 21.95 -76.59 31.13
#